data_AF-A0A429MAM9-F1
#
_entry.id   AF-A0A429MAM9-F1
#
_cell.length_a   1.000
_cell.length_b   1.000
_cell.length_c   1.000
_cell.angle_alpha   90.00
_cell.angle_beta   90.00
_cell.angle_gamma   90.00
#
_symmetry.space_group_name_H-M   'P 1'
#
loop_
_entity.id
_entity.type
_entity.pdbx_description
1 polymer ?
#
loop_
_entity_poly.entity_id
_entity_poly.type
_entity_poly.pdbx_seq_one_letter_code
_entity_poly.pdbx_strand_id
1 'polypeptide(L)'
;GNTPQQNWTGNFKAGDKVRLRFINASAMSFFDVRIPNLKMTVVSADGQPVKPVAIDEFRIGTAETYDVIVEPKQPNYQIEAESIDRSGFAIGTLHNENTQAVGPVQMPIPRPRALLTMDDMGMSHGGGSNEHAGHQMNMQHDMSAMPEMKKETTQANHDHTMMKMDHDMKNMSSD
;
A
#
# COMPACT_ATOMS: atom_id res chain seq x y z
N GLY A 1 -16.95 20.87 -2.69
CA GLY A 1 -16.22 20.19 -1.61
C GLY A 1 -15.62 21.21 -0.68
N ASN A 2 -15.29 20.84 0.55
CA ASN A 2 -14.58 21.71 1.49
C ASN A 2 -13.10 21.33 1.50
N THR A 3 -12.20 22.31 1.47
CA THR A 3 -10.80 22.09 1.83
C THR A 3 -10.66 21.77 3.31
N PRO A 4 -9.53 21.20 3.76
CA PRO A 4 -9.30 21.01 5.19
C PRO A 4 -9.47 22.29 6.03
N GLN A 5 -9.08 23.45 5.50
CA GLN A 5 -9.23 24.75 6.18
C GLN A 5 -10.68 25.23 6.23
N GLN A 6 -11.49 24.89 5.21
CA GLN A 6 -12.93 25.17 5.21
C GLN A 6 -13.70 24.28 6.20
N ASN A 7 -13.12 23.14 6.59
CA ASN A 7 -13.60 22.23 7.63
C ASN A 7 -15.07 21.81 7.45
N TRP A 8 -15.29 20.73 6.69
CA TRP A 8 -16.63 20.15 6.66
C TRP A 8 -17.06 19.78 8.09
N THR A 9 -18.25 20.22 8.50
CA THR A 9 -18.79 19.96 9.84
C THR A 9 -20.10 19.19 9.72
N GLY A 10 -20.18 18.04 10.37
CA GLY A 10 -21.40 17.25 10.57
C GLY A 10 -21.93 17.41 11.99
N ASN A 11 -23.20 17.75 12.13
CA ASN A 11 -23.81 17.95 13.45
C ASN A 11 -24.44 16.67 13.99
N PHE A 12 -24.42 16.51 15.31
CA PHE A 12 -25.11 15.42 16.02
C PHE A 12 -25.72 15.91 17.34
N LYS A 13 -26.63 15.13 17.93
CA LYS A 13 -27.14 15.32 19.30
C LYS A 13 -26.57 14.27 20.24
N ALA A 14 -26.49 14.62 21.52
CA ALA A 14 -26.02 13.68 22.54
C ALA A 14 -26.89 12.41 22.55
N GLY A 15 -26.24 11.25 22.47
CA GLY A 15 -26.91 9.93 22.41
C GLY A 15 -27.23 9.43 21.00
N ASP A 16 -26.99 10.23 19.96
CA ASP A 16 -27.20 9.79 18.58
C ASP A 16 -26.20 8.70 18.17
N LYS A 17 -26.70 7.75 17.37
CA LYS A 17 -25.85 6.88 16.54
C LYS A 17 -25.73 7.50 15.16
N VAL A 18 -24.53 7.95 14.83
CA VAL A 18 -24.27 8.63 13.56
C VAL A 18 -23.68 7.62 12.57
N ARG A 19 -24.31 7.47 11.39
CA ARG A 19 -23.76 6.69 10.28
C ARG A 19 -22.98 7.61 9.35
N LEU A 20 -21.67 7.42 9.28
CA LEU A 20 -20.79 8.12 8.36
C LEU A 20 -20.54 7.23 7.15
N ARG A 21 -20.64 7.81 5.95
CA ARG A 21 -20.34 7.14 4.69
C ARG A 21 -19.07 7.72 4.12
N PHE A 22 -18.01 6.92 4.12
CA PHE A 22 -16.72 7.27 3.56
C PHE A 22 -16.64 6.79 2.12
N ILE A 23 -16.20 7.69 1.23
CA ILE A 23 -16.03 7.42 -0.19
C ILE A 23 -14.68 8.00 -0.58
N ASN A 24 -13.75 7.15 -1.03
CA ASN A 24 -12.47 7.65 -1.54
C ASN A 24 -12.62 8.05 -3.01
N ALA A 25 -12.83 9.34 -3.23
CA ALA A 25 -12.93 9.94 -4.56
C ALA A 25 -11.59 10.47 -5.11
N SER A 26 -10.45 10.01 -4.58
CA SER A 26 -9.14 10.41 -5.10
C SER A 26 -8.78 9.67 -6.40
N ALA A 27 -7.76 10.14 -7.10
CA ALA A 27 -7.28 9.48 -8.32
C ALA A 27 -6.42 8.25 -8.03
N MET A 28 -5.45 8.36 -7.12
CA MET A 28 -4.39 7.36 -6.92
C MET A 28 -3.89 7.28 -5.46
N SER A 29 -4.69 7.72 -4.48
CA SER A 29 -4.24 7.81 -3.08
C SER A 29 -5.10 6.94 -2.18
N PHE A 30 -4.44 6.20 -1.28
CA PHE A 30 -5.11 5.54 -0.17
C PHE A 30 -5.09 6.47 1.03
N PHE A 31 -6.11 6.35 1.88
CA PHE A 31 -6.20 7.13 3.11
C PHE A 31 -6.35 6.21 4.31
N ASP A 32 -5.63 6.53 5.38
CA ASP A 32 -5.87 5.99 6.72
C ASP A 32 -6.85 6.93 7.42
N VAL A 33 -8.06 6.45 7.68
CA VAL A 33 -9.15 7.21 8.30
C VAL A 33 -9.25 6.86 9.77
N ARG A 34 -9.23 7.88 10.63
CA ARG A 34 -9.42 7.74 12.07
C ARG A 34 -10.20 8.92 12.65
N ILE A 35 -10.79 8.69 13.82
CA ILE A 35 -11.41 9.74 14.63
C ILE A 35 -10.84 9.60 16.04
N PRO A 36 -9.86 10.44 16.44
CA PRO A 36 -9.23 10.31 17.74
C PRO A 36 -10.27 10.31 18.87
N ASN A 37 -10.12 9.38 19.82
CA ASN A 37 -11.01 9.18 20.97
C ASN A 37 -12.45 8.76 20.63
N LEU A 38 -12.71 8.27 19.41
CA LEU A 38 -14.02 7.75 19.01
C LEU A 38 -13.87 6.42 18.25
N LYS A 39 -14.36 5.33 18.85
CA LYS A 39 -14.44 4.04 18.18
C LYS A 39 -15.43 4.11 17.01
N MET A 40 -15.07 3.48 15.91
CA MET A 40 -15.93 3.32 14.74
C MET A 40 -16.34 1.86 14.61
N THR A 41 -17.58 1.61 14.16
CA THR A 41 -18.05 0.27 13.85
C THR A 41 -18.38 0.18 12.37
N VAL A 42 -17.58 -0.57 11.60
CA VAL A 42 -17.83 -0.79 10.17
C VAL A 42 -19.03 -1.71 10.02
N VAL A 43 -20.02 -1.29 9.21
CA VAL A 43 -21.25 -2.06 8.97
C VAL A 43 -21.52 -2.33 7.49
N SER A 44 -20.84 -1.62 6.59
CA SER A 44 -20.87 -1.91 5.16
C SER A 44 -19.52 -1.60 4.51
N ALA A 45 -19.15 -2.42 3.51
CA ALA A 45 -18.02 -2.21 2.62
C ALA A 45 -18.53 -2.37 1.18
N ASP A 46 -18.22 -1.42 0.32
CA ASP A 46 -18.63 -1.39 -1.10
C ASP A 46 -20.14 -1.60 -1.32
N GLY A 47 -20.93 -1.00 -0.44
CA GLY A 47 -22.39 -1.07 -0.44
C GLY A 47 -22.97 -2.40 0.07
N GLN A 48 -22.14 -3.39 0.37
CA GLN A 48 -22.58 -4.67 0.93
C GLN A 48 -22.58 -4.62 2.46
N PRO A 49 -23.66 -5.04 3.14
CA PRO A 49 -23.66 -5.19 4.59
C PRO A 49 -22.62 -6.22 5.03
N VAL A 50 -21.85 -5.90 6.07
CA VAL A 50 -20.87 -6.81 6.66
C VAL A 50 -21.21 -7.08 8.12
N LYS A 51 -20.57 -8.09 8.71
CA LYS A 51 -20.64 -8.29 10.17
C LYS A 51 -20.03 -7.05 10.85
N PRO A 52 -20.70 -6.44 11.84
CA PRO A 52 -20.17 -5.26 12.51
C PRO A 52 -18.79 -5.52 13.14
N VAL A 53 -17.81 -4.69 12.81
CA VAL A 53 -16.45 -4.77 13.37
C VAL A 53 -16.08 -3.43 13.99
N ALA A 54 -15.74 -3.45 15.28
CA ALA A 54 -15.26 -2.28 16.00
C ALA A 54 -13.77 -2.05 15.72
N ILE A 55 -13.42 -0.83 15.34
CA ILE A 55 -12.08 -0.41 14.93
C ILE A 55 -11.78 1.00 15.44
N ASP A 56 -10.50 1.35 15.46
CA ASP A 56 -10.02 2.70 15.77
C ASP A 56 -9.53 3.45 14.49
N GLU A 57 -9.07 2.71 13.48
CA GLU A 57 -8.59 3.20 12.20
C GLU A 57 -8.91 2.18 11.10
N PHE A 58 -9.14 2.64 9.87
CA PHE A 58 -9.20 1.78 8.69
C PHE A 58 -8.53 2.45 7.50
N ARG A 59 -8.06 1.64 6.56
CA ARG A 59 -7.54 2.09 5.27
C ARG A 59 -8.63 2.00 4.21
N ILE A 60 -8.74 3.04 3.40
CA ILE A 60 -9.65 3.10 2.25
C ILE A 60 -8.87 3.37 0.97
N GLY A 61 -8.95 2.43 0.03
CA GLY A 61 -8.38 2.50 -1.31
C GLY A 61 -9.23 3.34 -2.26
N THR A 62 -8.69 3.68 -3.43
CA THR A 62 -9.41 4.46 -4.44
C THR A 62 -10.73 3.78 -4.82
N ALA A 63 -11.82 4.56 -4.87
CA ALA A 63 -13.18 4.14 -5.19
C ALA A 63 -13.86 3.18 -4.18
N GLU A 64 -13.17 2.75 -3.13
CA GLU A 64 -13.81 2.00 -2.04
C GLU A 64 -14.80 2.89 -1.28
N THR A 65 -15.81 2.23 -0.71
CA THR A 65 -16.79 2.88 0.18
C THR A 65 -16.97 2.11 1.47
N TYR A 66 -17.05 2.81 2.59
CA TYR A 66 -17.31 2.21 3.90
C TYR A 66 -18.38 2.98 4.64
N ASP A 67 -19.36 2.27 5.17
CA ASP A 67 -20.29 2.84 6.13
C ASP A 67 -19.89 2.43 7.53
N VAL A 68 -19.69 3.42 8.39
CA VAL A 68 -19.34 3.22 9.78
C VAL A 68 -20.35 3.90 10.69
N ILE A 69 -20.62 3.28 11.82
CA ILE A 69 -21.44 3.85 12.89
C ILE A 69 -20.51 4.34 13.99
N VAL A 70 -20.76 5.55 14.46
CA VAL A 70 -20.09 6.14 15.63
C VAL A 70 -21.12 6.55 16.67
N GLU A 71 -20.69 6.54 17.92
CA GLU A 71 -21.49 6.95 19.08
C GLU A 71 -20.75 8.07 19.83
N PRO A 72 -20.91 9.34 19.40
CA PRO A 72 -20.20 10.47 19.99
C PRO A 72 -20.58 10.69 21.46
N LYS A 73 -19.58 10.89 22.31
CA LYS A 73 -19.74 11.14 23.76
C LYS A 73 -19.21 12.52 24.19
N GLN A 74 -18.27 13.07 23.44
CA GLN A 74 -17.71 14.40 23.63
C GLN A 74 -18.40 15.39 22.68
N PRO A 75 -18.35 16.71 22.94
CA PRO A 75 -19.02 17.69 22.08
C PRO A 75 -18.44 17.75 20.67
N ASN A 76 -17.13 17.46 20.51
CA ASN A 76 -16.41 17.69 19.27
C ASN A 76 -15.46 16.53 18.97
N TYR A 77 -15.41 16.12 17.70
CA TYR A 77 -14.45 15.15 17.20
C TYR A 77 -13.89 15.60 15.85
N GLN A 78 -12.61 15.34 15.62
CA GLN A 78 -11.97 15.57 14.34
C GLN A 78 -11.88 14.25 13.57
N ILE A 79 -12.40 14.23 12.35
CA ILE A 79 -12.20 13.16 11.39
C ILE A 79 -10.91 13.45 10.65
N GLU A 80 -9.97 12.51 10.69
CA GLU A 80 -8.66 12.62 10.07
C GLU A 80 -8.53 11.54 9.00
N ALA A 81 -8.36 11.95 7.75
CA ALA A 81 -8.02 11.05 6.65
C ALA A 81 -6.62 11.41 6.15
N GLU A 82 -5.62 10.64 6.58
CA GLU A 82 -4.21 10.84 6.25
C GLU A 82 -3.86 10.11 4.96
N SER A 83 -3.20 10.77 4.02
CA SER A 83 -2.72 10.10 2.81
C SER A 83 -1.65 9.06 3.16
N ILE A 84 -1.61 7.96 2.39
CA ILE A 84 -0.68 6.85 2.64
C ILE A 84 0.80 7.24 2.54
N ASP A 85 1.10 8.21 1.69
CA ASP A 85 2.44 8.80 1.50
C ASP A 85 2.80 9.83 2.59
N ARG A 86 1.89 10.09 3.53
CA ARG A 86 2.04 11.02 4.66
C ARG A 86 2.26 12.48 4.23
N SER A 87 1.83 12.84 3.02
CA SER A 87 1.99 14.18 2.47
C SER A 87 0.87 15.16 2.86
N GLY A 88 -0.29 14.66 3.31
CA GLY A 88 -1.38 15.53 3.72
C GLY A 88 -2.57 14.84 4.36
N PHE A 89 -3.57 15.66 4.68
CA PHE A 89 -4.81 15.24 5.34
C PHE A 89 -6.04 15.83 4.63
N ALA A 90 -7.11 15.04 4.59
CA ALA A 90 -8.47 15.58 4.57
C ALA A 90 -9.02 15.60 5.99
N ILE A 91 -9.66 16.71 6.37
CA ILE A 91 -10.18 16.93 7.73
C ILE A 91 -11.66 17.25 7.68
N GLY A 92 -12.40 16.71 8.64
CA GLY A 92 -13.77 17.10 8.95
C GLY A 92 -14.01 17.13 10.46
N THR A 93 -15.14 17.67 10.87
CA THR A 93 -15.51 17.81 12.28
C THR A 93 -16.88 17.21 12.52
N LEU A 94 -17.03 16.45 13.60
CA LEU A 94 -18.34 16.14 14.18
C LEU A 94 -18.58 17.05 15.37
N HIS A 95 -19.67 17.80 15.35
CA HIS A 95 -20.01 18.83 16.34
C HIS A 95 -21.37 18.54 16.99
N ASN A 96 -21.45 18.67 18.30
CA ASN A 96 -22.73 18.62 19.00
C ASN A 96 -23.45 19.95 18.83
N GLU A 97 -24.59 19.94 18.14
CA GLU A 97 -25.34 21.15 17.77
C GLU A 97 -25.77 22.03 18.95
N ASN A 98 -25.86 21.45 20.16
CA ASN A 98 -26.24 22.16 21.38
C ASN A 98 -25.04 22.79 22.10
N THR A 99 -23.85 22.75 21.50
CA THR A 99 -22.62 23.26 22.08
C THR A 99 -22.01 24.35 21.21
N GLN A 100 -21.08 25.12 21.78
CA GLN A 100 -20.42 26.20 21.04
C GLN A 100 -19.67 25.64 19.83
N ALA A 101 -19.68 26.40 18.73
CA ALA A 101 -19.03 26.00 17.48
C ALA A 101 -17.55 25.68 17.71
N VAL A 102 -17.04 24.69 16.96
CA VAL A 102 -15.63 24.27 17.04
C VAL A 102 -14.74 25.42 16.60
N GLY A 103 -13.63 25.60 17.32
CA GLY A 103 -12.57 26.53 16.95
C GLY A 103 -11.90 26.16 15.61
N PRO A 104 -10.85 26.89 15.21
CA PRO A 104 -10.14 26.61 13.97
C PRO A 104 -9.60 25.18 13.95
N VAL A 105 -9.63 24.54 12.78
CA VAL A 105 -9.08 23.18 12.59
C VAL A 105 -7.61 23.16 12.94
N GLN A 106 -7.24 22.20 13.78
CA GLN A 106 -5.85 21.90 14.05
C GLN A 106 -5.40 20.76 13.13
N MET A 107 -4.44 21.08 12.25
CA MET A 107 -3.84 20.07 11.39
C MET A 107 -3.10 19.02 12.25
N PRO A 108 -3.39 17.71 12.05
CA PRO A 108 -2.66 16.66 12.73
C PRO A 108 -1.19 16.63 12.29
N ILE A 109 -0.35 16.07 13.15
CA ILE A 109 1.05 15.81 12.81
C ILE A 109 1.10 14.55 11.92
N PRO A 110 1.70 14.62 10.71
CA PRO A 110 1.88 13.44 9.86
C PRO A 110 2.69 12.35 10.56
N ARG A 111 2.29 11.09 10.38
CA ARG A 111 3.10 9.95 10.81
C ARG A 111 4.35 9.81 9.93
N PRO A 112 5.44 9.21 10.44
CA PRO A 112 6.57 8.84 9.60
C PRO A 112 6.12 7.96 8.43
N ARG A 113 6.75 8.16 7.27
CA ARG A 113 6.55 7.26 6.12
C ARG A 113 7.15 5.90 6.45
N ALA A 114 6.41 4.84 6.13
CA ALA A 114 6.97 3.50 6.08
C ALA A 114 7.88 3.42 4.86
N LEU A 115 9.19 3.58 5.06
CA LEU A 115 10.20 3.36 4.05
C LEU A 115 10.73 1.96 4.22
N LEU A 116 10.68 1.17 3.15
CA LEU A 116 11.26 -0.16 3.15
C LEU A 116 12.77 -0.03 3.00
N THR A 117 13.51 -0.48 4.00
CA THR A 117 14.97 -0.49 3.99
C THR A 117 15.51 -1.85 3.57
N MET A 118 16.81 -1.93 3.24
CA MET A 118 17.45 -3.21 2.91
C MET A 118 17.48 -4.16 4.12
N ASP A 119 17.49 -3.61 5.34
CA ASP A 119 17.41 -4.39 6.57
C ASP A 119 16.04 -5.08 6.70
N ASP A 120 14.95 -4.41 6.33
CA ASP A 120 13.59 -4.97 6.35
C ASP A 120 13.40 -6.11 5.33
N MET A 121 14.20 -6.14 4.26
CA MET A 121 14.21 -7.20 3.26
C MET A 121 15.09 -8.40 3.65
N GLY A 122 15.69 -8.39 4.84
CA GLY A 122 16.61 -9.44 5.29
C GLY A 122 17.96 -9.44 4.57
N MET A 123 18.28 -8.37 3.85
CA MET A 123 19.54 -8.19 3.11
C MET A 123 20.57 -7.38 3.92
N SER A 124 20.41 -7.35 5.25
CA SER A 124 21.41 -6.76 6.14
C SER A 124 22.67 -7.62 6.11
N HIS A 125 23.62 -7.28 5.25
CA HIS A 125 24.96 -7.84 5.28
C HIS A 125 25.68 -7.27 6.51
N GLY A 126 25.39 -7.86 7.68
CA GLY A 126 26.11 -7.61 8.90
C GLY A 126 27.61 -7.81 8.67
N GLY A 127 28.39 -6.76 8.94
CA GLY A 127 29.85 -6.81 8.93
C GLY A 127 30.35 -7.87 9.91
N GLY A 128 30.87 -8.97 9.37
CA GLY A 128 31.39 -10.10 10.12
C GLY A 128 32.34 -10.94 9.27
N SER A 129 33.64 -10.61 9.37
CA SER A 129 34.80 -11.50 9.29
C SER A 129 34.76 -12.71 8.32
N ASN A 130 35.43 -12.55 7.17
CA ASN A 130 36.73 -13.19 6.92
C ASN A 130 36.94 -14.61 7.49
N GLU A 131 36.21 -15.63 7.00
CA GLU A 131 36.49 -17.04 7.35
C GLU A 131 35.98 -18.03 6.28
N HIS A 132 36.48 -17.90 5.05
CA HIS A 132 36.55 -19.05 4.13
C HIS A 132 37.91 -19.08 3.44
N ALA A 133 38.95 -19.18 4.27
CA ALA A 133 40.23 -19.72 3.83
C ALA A 133 40.08 -21.24 3.69
N GLY A 134 40.27 -21.75 2.48
CA GLY A 134 40.82 -23.09 2.28
C GLY A 134 39.83 -24.23 2.04
N HIS A 135 39.16 -24.22 0.88
CA HIS A 135 38.81 -25.48 0.20
C HIS A 135 39.43 -25.50 -1.20
N GLN A 136 40.73 -25.78 -1.22
CA GLN A 136 41.50 -26.14 -2.39
C GLN A 136 41.14 -27.59 -2.75
N MET A 137 40.22 -27.78 -3.70
CA MET A 137 39.89 -29.11 -4.23
C MET A 137 41.02 -29.57 -5.15
N ASN A 138 41.95 -30.33 -4.59
CA ASN A 138 43.00 -31.03 -5.32
C ASN A 138 42.39 -32.23 -6.08
N MET A 139 41.90 -32.01 -7.29
CA MET A 139 41.53 -33.08 -8.23
C MET A 139 42.79 -33.56 -8.97
N GLN A 140 43.49 -34.55 -8.41
CA GLN A 140 44.46 -35.35 -9.16
C GLN A 140 43.70 -36.38 -9.99
N HIS A 141 43.59 -36.13 -11.30
CA HIS A 141 43.12 -37.10 -12.28
C HIS A 141 44.31 -37.96 -12.74
N ASP A 142 44.39 -39.19 -12.23
CA ASP A 142 45.15 -40.29 -12.84
C ASP A 142 44.25 -40.93 -13.91
N MET A 143 44.67 -40.83 -15.17
CA MET A 143 44.00 -41.44 -16.33
C MET A 143 45.03 -42.31 -17.04
N SER A 144 45.21 -43.53 -16.54
CA SER A 144 45.97 -44.57 -17.22
C SER A 144 45.02 -45.67 -17.73
N ALA A 145 45.06 -45.84 -19.06
CA ALA A 145 44.61 -46.98 -19.86
C ALA A 145 43.10 -47.20 -20.08
N MET A 146 42.61 -46.80 -21.26
CA MET A 146 41.84 -47.70 -22.13
C MET A 146 41.97 -47.30 -23.62
N PRO A 147 42.12 -48.27 -24.55
CA PRO A 147 42.58 -48.03 -25.92
C PRO A 147 41.47 -47.64 -26.91
N GLU A 148 41.92 -47.02 -28.00
CA GLU A 148 41.19 -46.57 -29.18
C GLU A 148 40.12 -47.55 -29.69
N MET A 149 38.91 -47.04 -29.95
CA MET A 149 38.04 -47.56 -30.99
C MET A 149 37.53 -46.46 -31.91
N LYS A 150 37.47 -46.84 -33.18
CA LYS A 150 37.51 -46.02 -34.39
C LYS A 150 36.23 -45.22 -34.64
N LYS A 151 36.44 -44.08 -35.31
CA LYS A 151 35.45 -43.24 -35.99
C LYS A 151 34.53 -44.05 -36.91
N GLU A 152 33.23 -43.82 -36.79
CA GLU A 152 32.31 -43.80 -37.94
C GLU A 152 31.37 -42.60 -37.84
N THR A 153 31.13 -42.02 -39.01
CA THR A 153 30.45 -40.75 -39.30
C THR A 153 28.98 -41.01 -39.56
N THR A 154 28.06 -40.29 -38.89
CA THR A 154 26.74 -40.00 -39.47
C THR A 154 26.20 -38.65 -38.98
N GLN A 155 25.84 -37.83 -39.98
CA GLN A 155 24.97 -36.63 -39.99
C GLN A 155 23.67 -36.81 -39.16
N ALA A 156 22.89 -35.82 -38.74
CA ALA A 156 22.89 -34.35 -38.73
C ALA A 156 21.64 -33.90 -37.91
N ASN A 157 21.56 -32.59 -37.67
CA ASN A 157 20.34 -31.78 -37.40
C ASN A 157 19.80 -31.70 -35.96
N HIS A 158 20.23 -30.66 -35.24
CA HIS A 158 19.34 -29.89 -34.36
C HIS A 158 19.41 -28.42 -34.78
N ASP A 159 18.46 -28.07 -35.65
CA ASP A 159 18.19 -26.71 -36.12
C ASP A 159 17.67 -25.85 -34.95
N HIS A 160 18.28 -24.67 -34.78
CA HIS A 160 17.88 -23.63 -33.84
C HIS A 160 17.51 -22.40 -34.67
N THR A 161 16.26 -22.38 -35.12
CA THR A 161 15.68 -21.26 -35.85
C THR A 161 15.36 -20.12 -34.89
N MET A 162 16.22 -19.12 -34.92
CA MET A 162 16.02 -17.78 -34.37
C MET A 162 14.83 -17.10 -35.05
N MET A 163 13.74 -16.83 -34.33
CA MET A 163 12.72 -15.89 -34.79
C MET A 163 13.17 -14.45 -34.52
N LYS A 164 13.69 -13.82 -35.57
CA LYS A 164 13.78 -12.37 -35.70
C LYS A 164 12.36 -11.78 -35.71
N MET A 165 12.03 -10.90 -34.77
CA MET A 165 10.95 -9.93 -34.96
C MET A 165 11.58 -8.61 -35.38
N ASP A 166 11.39 -8.24 -36.65
CA ASP A 166 11.76 -6.94 -37.20
C ASP A 166 10.75 -5.87 -36.72
N HIS A 167 11.28 -4.77 -36.20
CA HIS A 167 10.56 -3.53 -35.93
C HIS A 167 10.43 -2.73 -37.23
N ASP A 168 9.20 -2.57 -37.73
CA ASP A 168 8.91 -1.69 -38.87
C ASP A 168 8.24 -0.41 -38.37
N MET A 169 9.02 0.68 -38.32
CA MET A 169 8.52 2.04 -38.11
C MET A 169 8.04 2.62 -39.44
N LYS A 170 6.75 2.93 -39.55
CA LYS A 170 6.23 3.86 -40.56
C LYS A 170 5.74 5.15 -39.90
N ASN A 171 6.33 6.23 -40.39
CA ASN A 171 6.17 7.61 -39.99
C ASN A 171 5.02 8.28 -40.76
N MET A 172 4.41 9.30 -40.13
CA MET A 172 3.68 10.46 -40.70
C MET A 172 2.33 10.27 -41.42
N SER A 173 1.28 10.91 -40.89
CA SER A 173 0.91 12.29 -41.30
C SER A 173 -0.18 12.89 -40.41
N SER A 174 -0.08 14.21 -40.24
CA SER A 174 -0.98 15.12 -39.55
C SER A 174 -2.12 15.57 -40.46
N ASP A 175 -3.32 15.75 -39.90
CA ASP A 175 -4.28 16.83 -40.18
C ASP A 175 -5.20 16.99 -38.97
#